data_AF-A0A849VG53-F1
#
_entry.id   AF-A0A849VG53-F1
#
_cell.length_a   1.000
_cell.length_b   1.000
_cell.length_c   1.000
_cell.angle_alpha   90.00
_cell.angle_beta   90.00
_cell.angle_gamma   90.00
#
_symmetry.space_group_name_H-M   'P 1'
#
loop_
_entity.id
_entity.type
_entity.pdbx_description
1 polymer ?
#
loop_
_entity_poly.entity_id
_entity_poly.type
_entity_poly.pdbx_seq_one_letter_code
_entity_poly.pdbx_strand_id
1 'polypeptide(L)'
;MNYLIKSFVCSMLLCGTTIGSVMANEISSEIQQNTITKLSTLLEEHYVFEDVAKQTTAKLKAEFEAGKFAQYHDAEGFAMALTEWLQTQAKDRHLRVRVNPSSDNVIGAKARFEDSLLKPLNRGASSQGVLEVSMLEGDIGYLQLNSFRGLEDTKAYLDAAMTVLSSAQAIIIDLRKNGGGSPFTVQYLCSYFFDKKLLLNSLYYREEDETRDFYVLDDVSGKKLTDIPLYILTSKRTYSAAEEFSYNMRTRERATLVGETTGGAANPGGMFPVNETFRTFIATGTAINPVTKTNWETVGVEPHVKVAPEQALDKAIALAKEAVNKRWHSKKQQREEGIAKLFKLMSEIQNNAEYSDKQKSHYLTRLSQLFEGLELSRYGYYELAEDELDKHPHLGALLLEVNSQYFPKDEYIYGLWAEALKKNGQLKQAKKILESGIERVESELQKQYLQKELAQLDSKSAL
;
A
#
# COMPACT_ATOMS: atom_id res chain seq x y z
N MET A 1 29.10 -70.38 44.42
CA MET A 1 29.67 -70.65 43.08
C MET A 1 30.35 -69.37 42.63
N ASN A 2 31.62 -69.18 43.02
CA ASN A 2 32.81 -69.30 42.17
C ASN A 2 32.69 -68.44 40.88
N TYR A 3 33.36 -67.28 40.80
CA TYR A 3 34.78 -67.04 40.46
C TYR A 3 35.08 -67.05 38.94
N LEU A 4 35.73 -65.97 38.47
CA LEU A 4 36.74 -65.89 37.37
C LEU A 4 36.17 -66.10 35.93
N ILE A 5 36.63 -65.49 34.82
CA ILE A 5 37.87 -64.81 34.43
C ILE A 5 37.73 -64.32 32.95
N LYS A 6 38.53 -63.31 32.55
CA LYS A 6 38.98 -62.93 31.17
C LYS A 6 37.92 -62.30 30.22
N SER A 7 38.23 -61.32 29.36
CA SER A 7 39.52 -60.87 28.82
C SER A 7 39.45 -59.41 28.36
N PHE A 8 40.58 -58.73 28.51
CA PHE A 8 40.99 -57.48 27.89
C PHE A 8 40.90 -57.56 26.35
N VAL A 9 40.31 -56.55 25.70
CA VAL A 9 40.72 -56.11 24.35
C VAL A 9 40.87 -54.60 24.39
N CYS A 10 42.12 -54.18 24.33
CA CYS A 10 42.56 -52.80 24.26
C CYS A 10 42.54 -52.38 22.79
N SER A 11 41.47 -51.72 22.32
CA SER A 11 41.48 -51.02 21.04
C SER A 11 41.90 -49.57 21.27
N MET A 12 43.19 -49.30 21.02
CA MET A 12 43.68 -47.94 20.77
C MET A 12 42.99 -47.41 19.51
N LEU A 13 41.95 -46.59 19.69
CA LEU A 13 41.56 -45.65 18.66
C LEU A 13 42.46 -44.43 18.81
N LEU A 14 43.40 -44.29 17.86
CA LEU A 14 44.12 -43.04 17.62
C LEU A 14 43.07 -41.93 17.47
N CYS A 15 42.99 -41.07 18.47
CA CYS A 15 42.33 -39.78 18.35
C CYS A 15 43.23 -38.92 17.47
N GLY A 16 43.12 -39.08 16.15
CA GLY A 16 43.63 -38.13 15.19
C GLY A 16 42.80 -36.86 15.35
N THR A 17 43.26 -35.95 16.21
CA THR A 17 42.81 -34.57 16.18
C THR A 17 43.26 -33.98 14.85
N THR A 18 42.40 -34.08 13.83
CA THR A 18 42.44 -33.11 12.75
C THR A 18 42.10 -31.78 13.40
N ILE A 19 43.15 -31.03 13.74
CA ILE A 19 43.05 -29.58 13.89
C ILE A 19 42.68 -29.11 12.48
N GLY A 20 41.38 -29.10 12.20
CA GLY A 20 40.83 -28.38 11.07
C GLY A 20 41.19 -26.92 11.32
N SER A 21 42.04 -26.39 10.46
CA SER A 21 42.42 -24.99 10.42
C SER A 21 41.17 -24.11 10.40
N VAL A 22 40.82 -23.52 11.55
CA VAL A 22 39.99 -22.31 11.62
C VAL A 22 40.89 -21.14 11.23
N MET A 23 41.23 -21.04 9.94
CA MET A 23 41.97 -19.90 9.36
C MET A 23 41.24 -19.32 8.14
N ALA A 24 39.91 -19.43 8.11
CA ALA A 24 39.09 -18.76 7.12
C ALA A 24 38.49 -17.51 7.79
N ASN A 25 39.11 -16.34 7.54
CA ASN A 25 38.59 -14.95 7.67
C ASN A 25 39.57 -13.92 8.28
N GLU A 26 40.84 -14.25 8.53
CA GLU A 26 41.82 -13.23 8.95
C GLU A 26 42.11 -12.23 7.82
N ILE A 27 42.00 -10.92 8.11
CA ILE A 27 42.38 -9.84 7.20
C ILE A 27 43.74 -9.27 7.59
N SER A 28 44.60 -9.04 6.60
CA SER A 28 45.90 -8.41 6.82
C SER A 28 45.78 -6.89 7.02
N SER A 29 46.80 -6.28 7.61
CA SER A 29 46.91 -4.82 7.70
C SER A 29 46.93 -4.15 6.33
N GLU A 30 47.46 -4.82 5.31
CA GLU A 30 47.43 -4.37 3.92
C GLU A 30 45.99 -4.32 3.38
N ILE A 31 45.16 -5.33 3.65
CA ILE A 31 43.75 -5.32 3.29
C ILE A 31 43.02 -4.17 3.99
N GLN A 32 43.28 -3.94 5.28
CA GLN A 32 42.68 -2.82 6.02
C GLN A 32 43.07 -1.47 5.40
N GLN A 33 44.36 -1.25 5.11
CA GLN A 33 44.88 -0.03 4.50
C GLN A 33 44.25 0.20 3.12
N ASN A 34 44.21 -0.83 2.26
CA ASN A 34 43.61 -0.74 0.93
C ASN A 34 42.11 -0.44 1.01
N THR A 35 41.40 -1.06 1.97
CA THR A 35 39.98 -0.81 2.23
C THR A 35 39.75 0.65 2.60
N ILE A 36 40.53 1.19 3.55
CA ILE A 36 40.37 2.58 4.01
C ILE A 36 40.72 3.59 2.92
N THR A 37 41.80 3.34 2.16
CA THR A 37 42.18 4.20 1.03
C THR A 37 41.05 4.24 0.00
N LYS A 38 40.57 3.08 -0.48
CA LYS A 38 39.54 3.03 -1.51
C LYS A 38 38.18 3.51 -1.02
N LEU A 39 37.78 3.16 0.19
CA LEU A 39 36.57 3.69 0.85
C LEU A 39 36.60 5.22 0.91
N SER A 40 37.75 5.80 1.27
CA SER A 40 37.90 7.26 1.35
C SER A 40 37.72 7.92 0.00
N THR A 41 38.36 7.37 -1.04
CA THR A 41 38.19 7.86 -2.42
C THR A 41 36.72 7.80 -2.85
N LEU A 42 36.05 6.66 -2.64
CA LEU A 42 34.65 6.50 -3.02
C LEU A 42 33.72 7.47 -2.26
N LEU A 43 33.98 7.73 -0.98
CA LEU A 43 33.19 8.71 -0.21
C LEU A 43 33.39 10.12 -0.75
N GLU A 44 34.62 10.55 -1.02
CA GLU A 44 34.90 11.90 -1.56
C GLU A 44 34.28 12.08 -2.97
N GLU A 45 34.33 11.04 -3.80
CA GLU A 45 33.78 11.04 -5.17
C GLU A 45 32.24 11.04 -5.18
N HIS A 46 31.59 10.19 -4.38
CA HIS A 46 30.18 9.84 -4.58
C HIS A 46 29.23 10.28 -3.46
N TYR A 47 29.72 10.54 -2.25
CA TYR A 47 28.84 10.87 -1.13
C TYR A 47 28.14 12.22 -1.36
N VAL A 48 26.84 12.30 -1.09
CA VAL A 48 26.03 13.50 -1.38
C VAL A 48 26.54 14.76 -0.68
N PHE A 49 27.15 14.63 0.50
CA PHE A 49 27.68 15.77 1.27
C PHE A 49 29.21 15.84 1.16
N GLU A 50 29.71 16.55 0.15
CA GLU A 50 31.14 16.62 -0.18
C GLU A 50 32.03 17.09 0.98
N ASP A 51 31.63 18.15 1.68
CA ASP A 51 32.41 18.69 2.80
C ASP A 51 32.48 17.69 3.97
N VAL A 52 31.37 16.98 4.21
CA VAL A 52 31.32 15.92 5.23
C VAL A 52 32.20 14.75 4.81
N ALA A 53 32.20 14.38 3.53
CA ALA A 53 33.09 13.34 2.99
C ALA A 53 34.55 13.68 3.28
N LYS A 54 35.02 14.86 2.84
CA LYS A 54 36.42 15.32 3.00
C LYS A 54 36.86 15.34 4.47
N GLN A 55 36.02 15.86 5.35
CA GLN A 55 36.32 15.90 6.79
C GLN A 55 36.37 14.49 7.39
N THR A 56 35.40 13.64 7.04
CA THR A 56 35.30 12.26 7.54
C THR A 56 36.47 11.43 7.06
N THR A 57 36.84 11.48 5.78
CA THR A 57 37.93 10.66 5.25
C THR A 57 39.31 11.11 5.72
N ALA A 58 39.54 12.42 5.87
CA ALA A 58 40.77 12.93 6.48
C ALA A 58 40.94 12.40 7.91
N LYS A 59 39.87 12.42 8.71
CA LYS A 59 39.88 11.87 10.07
C LYS A 59 40.05 10.35 10.08
N LEU A 60 39.41 9.63 9.16
CA LEU A 60 39.50 8.17 9.06
C LEU A 60 40.95 7.74 8.82
N LYS A 61 41.63 8.40 7.85
CA LYS A 61 43.04 8.13 7.52
C LYS A 61 43.95 8.38 8.73
N ALA A 62 43.81 9.53 9.38
CA ALA A 62 44.62 9.88 10.55
C ALA A 62 44.42 8.91 11.73
N GLU A 63 43.18 8.51 12.02
CA GLU A 63 42.91 7.56 13.10
C GLU A 63 43.35 6.12 12.75
N PHE A 64 43.34 5.75 11.47
CA PHE A 64 43.90 4.48 11.02
C PHE A 64 45.43 4.43 11.20
N GLU A 65 46.13 5.50 10.80
CA GLU A 65 47.58 5.63 11.03
C GLU A 65 47.94 5.60 12.52
N ALA A 66 47.05 6.11 13.38
CA ALA A 66 47.18 6.02 14.84
C ALA A 66 46.83 4.64 15.42
N GLY A 67 46.52 3.65 14.58
CA GLY A 67 46.27 2.26 15.00
C GLY A 67 44.86 1.96 15.50
N LYS A 68 43.88 2.85 15.31
CA LYS A 68 42.51 2.69 15.86
C LYS A 68 41.82 1.38 15.47
N PHE A 69 42.15 0.82 14.31
CA PHE A 69 41.53 -0.40 13.79
C PHE A 69 42.44 -1.63 13.85
N ALA A 70 43.64 -1.53 14.44
CA ALA A 70 44.64 -2.60 14.45
C ALA A 70 44.17 -3.89 15.15
N GLN A 71 43.21 -3.79 16.05
CA GLN A 71 42.63 -4.90 16.82
C GLN A 71 41.62 -5.78 16.04
N TYR A 72 41.15 -5.34 14.87
CA TYR A 72 40.13 -6.07 14.10
C TYR A 72 40.76 -7.00 13.08
N HIS A 73 41.06 -8.23 13.50
CA HIS A 73 41.74 -9.21 12.65
C HIS A 73 40.80 -9.97 11.72
N ASP A 74 39.48 -9.89 11.89
CA ASP A 74 38.49 -10.53 11.02
C ASP A 74 37.68 -9.52 10.19
N ALA A 75 37.21 -9.98 9.02
CA ALA A 75 36.51 -9.11 8.08
C ALA A 75 35.19 -8.53 8.63
N GLU A 76 34.38 -9.34 9.32
CA GLU A 76 33.09 -8.87 9.85
C GLU A 76 33.28 -7.84 10.97
N GLY A 77 34.18 -8.12 11.91
CA GLY A 77 34.54 -7.20 12.99
C GLY A 77 35.05 -5.86 12.46
N PHE A 78 35.92 -5.87 11.45
CA PHE A 78 36.41 -4.66 10.82
C PHE A 78 35.31 -3.88 10.06
N ALA A 79 34.45 -4.57 9.30
CA ALA A 79 33.33 -3.94 8.60
C ALA A 79 32.31 -3.30 9.56
N MET A 80 31.99 -3.98 10.66
CA MET A 80 31.12 -3.46 11.72
C MET A 80 31.73 -2.22 12.37
N ALA A 81 33.02 -2.26 12.73
CA ALA A 81 33.72 -1.14 13.34
C ALA A 81 33.79 0.08 12.41
N LEU A 82 34.10 -0.12 11.12
CA LEU A 82 34.06 0.95 10.12
C LEU A 82 32.66 1.52 9.95
N THR A 83 31.64 0.67 9.95
CA THR A 83 30.24 1.12 9.85
C THR A 83 29.87 2.02 11.02
N GLU A 84 30.06 1.57 12.26
CA GLU A 84 29.73 2.37 13.44
C GLU A 84 30.49 3.69 13.46
N TRP A 85 31.77 3.65 13.08
CA TRP A 85 32.61 4.83 12.99
C TRP A 85 32.07 5.82 11.96
N LEU A 86 31.81 5.38 10.73
CA LEU A 86 31.29 6.21 9.64
C LEU A 86 29.96 6.85 10.02
N GLN A 87 29.02 6.05 10.52
CA GLN A 87 27.69 6.55 10.92
C GLN A 87 27.79 7.61 12.02
N THR A 88 28.73 7.45 12.94
CA THR A 88 28.95 8.42 14.03
C THR A 88 29.59 9.70 13.51
N GLN A 89 30.61 9.60 12.65
CA GLN A 89 31.34 10.78 12.17
C GLN A 89 30.55 11.57 11.13
N ALA A 90 29.96 10.89 10.16
CA ALA A 90 29.21 11.52 9.07
C ALA A 90 27.77 11.88 9.47
N LYS A 91 27.27 11.34 10.60
CA LYS A 91 25.87 11.45 11.02
C LYS A 91 24.90 11.01 9.92
N ASP A 92 25.22 9.88 9.31
CA ASP A 92 24.42 9.27 8.26
C ASP A 92 24.32 7.76 8.52
N ARG A 93 23.11 7.27 8.69
CA ARG A 93 22.74 5.91 9.04
C ARG A 93 22.74 4.97 7.82
N HIS A 94 22.81 5.49 6.60
CA HIS A 94 22.92 4.70 5.38
C HIS A 94 24.36 4.25 5.10
N LEU A 95 25.37 5.03 5.49
CA LEU A 95 26.78 4.64 5.37
C LEU A 95 27.07 3.35 6.12
N ARG A 96 27.43 2.30 5.37
CA ARG A 96 27.64 0.94 5.90
C ARG A 96 28.68 0.19 5.09
N VAL A 97 29.69 -0.36 5.76
CA VAL A 97 30.64 -1.31 5.19
C VAL A 97 30.14 -2.72 5.48
N ARG A 98 30.21 -3.60 4.49
CA ARG A 98 29.82 -5.01 4.61
C ARG A 98 30.88 -5.89 3.99
N VAL A 99 31.06 -7.07 4.57
CA VAL A 99 31.75 -8.16 3.88
C VAL A 99 30.97 -8.47 2.60
N ASN A 100 31.70 -8.63 1.50
CA ASN A 100 31.14 -8.99 0.23
C ASN A 100 30.69 -10.46 0.30
N PRO A 101 29.39 -10.78 0.18
CA PRO A 101 28.90 -12.16 0.31
C PRO A 101 29.26 -13.05 -0.88
N SER A 102 30.01 -12.54 -1.87
CA SER A 102 30.75 -13.36 -2.82
C SER A 102 31.79 -14.15 -2.05
N SER A 103 31.33 -15.25 -1.45
CA SER A 103 32.09 -16.26 -0.73
C SER A 103 33.45 -16.50 -1.38
N ASP A 104 34.46 -16.60 -0.54
CA ASP A 104 35.92 -16.76 -0.67
C ASP A 104 36.55 -17.45 -1.92
N ASN A 105 35.79 -17.84 -2.94
CA ASN A 105 36.26 -18.57 -4.12
C ASN A 105 35.72 -18.07 -5.49
N VAL A 106 34.89 -17.03 -5.55
CA VAL A 106 34.23 -16.62 -6.82
C VAL A 106 34.81 -15.30 -7.37
N ILE A 107 35.91 -15.42 -8.14
CA ILE A 107 36.60 -14.27 -8.74
C ILE A 107 36.16 -14.07 -10.20
N GLY A 108 35.81 -12.83 -10.56
CA GLY A 108 35.45 -12.44 -11.93
C GLY A 108 33.95 -12.43 -12.24
N ALA A 109 33.55 -11.65 -13.26
CA ALA A 109 32.14 -11.47 -13.62
C ALA A 109 31.44 -12.77 -14.05
N LYS A 110 32.14 -13.63 -14.80
CA LYS A 110 31.62 -14.93 -15.26
C LYS A 110 31.34 -15.89 -14.10
N ALA A 111 32.29 -16.05 -13.17
CA ALA A 111 32.12 -16.94 -12.02
C ALA A 111 31.00 -16.43 -11.09
N ARG A 112 30.86 -15.11 -10.90
CA ARG A 112 29.76 -14.51 -10.14
C ARG A 112 28.40 -14.77 -10.80
N PHE A 113 28.34 -14.72 -12.13
CA PHE A 113 27.13 -15.05 -12.87
C PHE A 113 26.76 -16.54 -12.72
N GLU A 114 27.74 -17.44 -12.87
CA GLU A 114 27.53 -18.89 -12.67
C GLU A 114 27.07 -19.20 -11.23
N ASP A 115 27.72 -18.63 -10.22
CA ASP A 115 27.33 -18.77 -8.81
C ASP A 115 25.92 -18.24 -8.54
N SER A 116 25.55 -17.10 -9.14
CA SER A 116 24.20 -16.55 -9.04
C SER A 116 23.14 -17.42 -9.69
N LEU A 117 23.46 -18.17 -10.75
CA LEU A 117 22.53 -19.09 -11.40
C LEU A 117 22.36 -20.38 -10.59
N LEU A 118 23.40 -20.81 -9.88
CA LEU A 118 23.40 -22.02 -9.05
C LEU A 118 22.76 -21.80 -7.68
N LYS A 119 22.81 -20.58 -7.14
CA LYS A 119 22.16 -20.22 -5.88
C LYS A 119 20.69 -19.89 -6.14
N PRO A 120 19.73 -20.67 -5.59
CA PRO A 120 18.33 -20.29 -5.68
C PRO A 120 18.12 -18.94 -5.00
N LEU A 121 17.09 -18.20 -5.43
CA LEU A 121 16.69 -16.96 -4.78
C LEU A 121 16.60 -17.15 -3.27
N ASN A 122 17.11 -16.16 -2.50
CA ASN A 122 17.00 -16.16 -1.05
C ASN A 122 15.54 -16.43 -0.63
N ARG A 123 15.35 -17.33 0.36
CA ARG A 123 14.02 -17.62 0.91
C ARG A 123 13.32 -16.30 1.29
N GLY A 124 12.11 -16.10 0.77
CA GLY A 124 11.34 -14.86 0.95
C GLY A 124 11.45 -13.83 -0.19
N ALA A 125 12.35 -14.03 -1.17
CA ALA A 125 12.43 -13.16 -2.36
C ALA A 125 11.19 -13.28 -3.27
N SER A 126 10.57 -14.45 -3.34
CA SER A 126 9.39 -14.71 -4.17
C SER A 126 8.14 -13.92 -3.78
N SER A 127 8.11 -13.37 -2.55
CA SER A 127 7.00 -12.52 -2.08
C SER A 127 6.94 -11.16 -2.79
N GLN A 128 8.01 -10.80 -3.50
CA GLN A 128 8.21 -9.49 -4.11
C GLN A 128 7.94 -8.30 -3.17
N GLY A 129 8.15 -8.49 -1.86
CA GLY A 129 7.92 -7.45 -0.86
C GLY A 129 6.58 -7.54 -0.13
N VAL A 130 5.60 -8.25 -0.70
CA VAL A 130 4.24 -8.42 -0.14
C VAL A 130 4.16 -9.77 0.58
N LEU A 131 4.20 -9.75 1.91
CA LEU A 131 4.20 -10.97 2.72
C LEU A 131 2.80 -11.50 3.01
N GLU A 132 1.87 -10.60 3.30
CA GLU A 132 0.52 -10.96 3.72
C GLU A 132 -0.45 -9.87 3.30
N VAL A 133 -1.62 -10.30 2.82
CA VAL A 133 -2.80 -9.46 2.69
C VAL A 133 -4.00 -10.23 3.22
N SER A 134 -4.80 -9.58 4.08
CA SER A 134 -5.97 -10.21 4.69
C SER A 134 -7.04 -9.18 5.05
N MET A 135 -8.28 -9.64 5.17
CA MET A 135 -9.39 -8.87 5.76
C MET A 135 -9.64 -9.40 7.17
N LEU A 136 -9.45 -8.55 8.16
CA LEU A 136 -9.71 -8.84 9.57
C LEU A 136 -11.18 -8.56 9.91
N GLU A 137 -11.62 -9.05 11.07
CA GLU A 137 -12.96 -8.79 11.59
C GLU A 137 -13.28 -7.28 11.65
N GLY A 138 -14.48 -6.92 11.18
CA GLY A 138 -14.92 -5.52 11.09
C GLY A 138 -14.47 -4.81 9.80
N ASP A 139 -14.19 -5.57 8.74
CA ASP A 139 -13.74 -5.07 7.43
C ASP A 139 -12.46 -4.23 7.53
N ILE A 140 -11.53 -4.64 8.40
CA ILE A 140 -10.23 -3.98 8.57
C ILE A 140 -9.20 -4.69 7.70
N GLY A 141 -8.70 -4.00 6.69
CA GLY A 141 -7.64 -4.51 5.83
C GLY A 141 -6.29 -4.55 6.53
N TYR A 142 -5.52 -5.61 6.30
CA TYR A 142 -4.15 -5.74 6.76
C TYR A 142 -3.22 -6.05 5.58
N LEU A 143 -2.11 -5.31 5.48
CA LEU A 143 -1.06 -5.49 4.48
C LEU A 143 0.30 -5.51 5.16
N GLN A 144 1.04 -6.62 5.08
CA GLN A 144 2.40 -6.69 5.57
C GLN A 144 3.41 -6.62 4.43
N LEU A 145 4.32 -5.65 4.51
CA LEU A 145 5.42 -5.50 3.56
C LEU A 145 6.76 -5.71 4.26
N ASN A 146 7.65 -6.52 3.69
CA ASN A 146 9.02 -6.70 4.22
C ASN A 146 10.10 -5.95 3.43
N SER A 147 9.75 -5.41 2.26
CA SER A 147 10.61 -4.55 1.46
C SER A 147 9.77 -3.76 0.45
N PHE A 148 10.22 -2.57 0.09
CA PHE A 148 9.76 -1.87 -1.10
C PHE A 148 10.63 -2.32 -2.29
N ARG A 149 10.38 -3.49 -2.89
CA ARG A 149 11.20 -3.95 -4.03
C ARG A 149 11.02 -3.06 -5.28
N GLY A 150 11.76 -3.33 -6.35
CA GLY A 150 11.59 -2.61 -7.62
C GLY A 150 10.12 -2.66 -8.07
N LEU A 151 9.60 -1.54 -8.57
CA LEU A 151 8.18 -1.42 -8.89
C LEU A 151 7.75 -2.44 -9.96
N GLU A 152 8.59 -2.67 -10.97
CA GLU A 152 8.35 -3.64 -12.04
C GLU A 152 8.05 -5.05 -11.49
N ASP A 153 8.81 -5.49 -10.48
CA ASP A 153 8.60 -6.81 -9.84
C ASP A 153 7.41 -6.82 -8.88
N THR A 154 7.15 -5.70 -8.22
CA THR A 154 6.24 -5.62 -7.06
C THR A 154 4.81 -5.25 -7.44
N LYS A 155 4.63 -4.56 -8.58
CA LYS A 155 3.37 -3.90 -8.94
C LYS A 155 2.18 -4.87 -8.94
N ALA A 156 2.30 -6.01 -9.62
CA ALA A 156 1.21 -6.99 -9.71
C ALA A 156 0.78 -7.55 -8.34
N TYR A 157 1.74 -7.72 -7.42
CA TYR A 157 1.46 -8.18 -6.06
C TYR A 157 0.75 -7.11 -5.24
N LEU A 158 1.17 -5.85 -5.36
CA LEU A 158 0.47 -4.73 -4.73
C LEU A 158 -0.93 -4.53 -5.30
N ASP A 159 -1.12 -4.65 -6.62
CA ASP A 159 -2.43 -4.52 -7.24
C ASP A 159 -3.40 -5.60 -6.75
N ALA A 160 -2.93 -6.85 -6.66
CA ALA A 160 -3.70 -7.95 -6.09
C ALA A 160 -4.06 -7.69 -4.62
N ALA A 161 -3.08 -7.24 -3.81
CA ALA A 161 -3.32 -6.89 -2.42
C ALA A 161 -4.35 -5.76 -2.29
N MET A 162 -4.19 -4.67 -3.03
CA MET A 162 -5.11 -3.53 -3.00
C MET A 162 -6.50 -3.88 -3.53
N THR A 163 -6.62 -4.89 -4.41
CA THR A 163 -7.91 -5.45 -4.82
C THR A 163 -8.61 -6.12 -3.65
N VAL A 164 -7.91 -6.97 -2.88
CA VAL A 164 -8.46 -7.60 -1.66
C VAL A 164 -8.89 -6.55 -0.64
N LEU A 165 -8.15 -5.44 -0.54
CA LEU A 165 -8.42 -4.37 0.42
C LEU A 165 -9.42 -3.31 -0.07
N SER A 166 -9.97 -3.45 -1.29
CA SER A 166 -10.77 -2.41 -1.95
C SER A 166 -12.10 -2.09 -1.26
N SER A 167 -12.61 -3.01 -0.43
CA SER A 167 -13.84 -2.87 0.37
C SER A 167 -13.58 -2.53 1.84
N ALA A 168 -12.32 -2.43 2.26
CA ALA A 168 -11.95 -2.22 3.66
C ALA A 168 -12.51 -0.89 4.21
N GLN A 169 -12.98 -0.91 5.45
CA GLN A 169 -13.45 0.27 6.18
C GLN A 169 -12.32 0.99 6.95
N ALA A 170 -11.18 0.32 7.13
CA ALA A 170 -9.90 0.86 7.59
C ALA A 170 -8.76 -0.04 7.09
N ILE A 171 -7.53 0.48 6.97
CA ILE A 171 -6.35 -0.31 6.57
C ILE A 171 -5.21 -0.15 7.57
N ILE A 172 -4.51 -1.25 7.83
CA ILE A 172 -3.26 -1.32 8.59
C ILE A 172 -2.15 -1.80 7.64
N ILE A 173 -1.08 -1.01 7.49
CA ILE A 173 0.12 -1.39 6.75
C ILE A 173 1.23 -1.69 7.75
N ASP A 174 1.69 -2.93 7.81
CA ASP A 174 2.77 -3.36 8.70
C ASP A 174 4.14 -3.25 8.04
N LEU A 175 4.93 -2.29 8.51
CA LEU A 175 6.31 -2.03 8.08
C LEU A 175 7.33 -2.35 9.17
N ARG A 176 6.93 -3.01 10.28
CA ARG A 176 7.81 -3.27 11.43
C ARG A 176 9.05 -4.08 11.05
N LYS A 177 9.01 -4.87 9.97
CA LYS A 177 10.14 -5.69 9.49
C LYS A 177 10.67 -5.22 8.12
N ASN A 178 10.32 -4.01 7.70
CA ASN A 178 10.64 -3.50 6.36
C ASN A 178 11.89 -2.62 6.34
N GLY A 179 12.96 -3.09 5.71
CA GLY A 179 14.22 -2.36 5.59
C GLY A 179 14.29 -1.31 4.47
N GLY A 180 13.17 -1.07 3.77
CA GLY A 180 13.05 -0.13 2.67
C GLY A 180 13.26 -0.75 1.29
N GLY A 181 13.81 0.04 0.37
CA GLY A 181 14.02 -0.34 -1.03
C GLY A 181 13.79 0.84 -1.99
N SER A 182 12.94 0.67 -2.98
CA SER A 182 12.72 1.57 -4.11
C SER A 182 11.73 2.70 -3.81
N PRO A 183 12.08 3.96 -4.11
CA PRO A 183 11.16 5.10 -3.98
C PRO A 183 10.01 5.04 -4.99
N PHE A 184 10.17 4.34 -6.13
CA PHE A 184 9.08 4.18 -7.10
C PHE A 184 7.94 3.33 -6.54
N THR A 185 8.24 2.32 -5.72
CA THR A 185 7.22 1.51 -5.05
C THR A 185 6.56 2.27 -3.91
N VAL A 186 7.30 3.15 -3.24
CA VAL A 186 6.73 4.12 -2.28
C VAL A 186 5.74 5.04 -2.98
N GLN A 187 6.13 5.67 -4.09
CA GLN A 187 5.27 6.54 -4.88
C GLN A 187 3.99 5.82 -5.32
N TYR A 188 4.13 4.60 -5.84
CA TYR A 188 3.00 3.80 -6.29
C TYR A 188 2.02 3.51 -5.16
N LEU A 189 2.50 3.01 -4.03
CA LEU A 189 1.65 2.70 -2.88
C LEU A 189 1.03 3.95 -2.26
N CYS A 190 1.77 5.06 -2.16
CA CYS A 190 1.23 6.34 -1.73
C CYS A 190 0.03 6.77 -2.58
N SER A 191 0.12 6.55 -3.90
CA SER A 191 -0.89 7.00 -4.86
C SER A 191 -2.26 6.31 -4.71
N TYR A 192 -2.32 5.16 -4.03
CA TYR A 192 -3.61 4.56 -3.64
C TYR A 192 -4.38 5.38 -2.60
N PHE A 193 -3.72 6.27 -1.84
CA PHE A 193 -4.29 6.92 -0.67
C PHE A 193 -4.50 8.44 -0.82
N PHE A 194 -4.21 9.01 -2.00
CA PHE A 194 -4.40 10.42 -2.29
C PHE A 194 -5.21 10.63 -3.58
N ASP A 195 -6.13 11.59 -3.56
CA ASP A 195 -6.96 12.03 -4.69
C ASP A 195 -6.25 13.11 -5.53
N LYS A 196 -5.47 13.97 -4.89
CA LYS A 196 -4.83 15.14 -5.48
C LYS A 196 -3.40 14.85 -5.94
N LYS A 197 -3.03 15.47 -7.05
CA LYS A 197 -1.64 15.57 -7.50
C LYS A 197 -0.85 16.48 -6.56
N LEU A 198 -0.18 15.87 -5.59
CA LEU A 198 0.69 16.55 -4.63
C LEU A 198 2.11 15.96 -4.68
N LEU A 199 3.10 16.79 -4.38
CA LEU A 199 4.49 16.35 -4.24
C LEU A 199 4.64 15.50 -2.97
N LEU A 200 5.04 14.24 -3.07
CA LEU A 200 5.26 13.37 -1.93
C LEU A 200 6.62 13.67 -1.29
N ASN A 201 7.67 13.65 -2.10
CA ASN A 201 9.06 13.83 -1.69
C ASN A 201 9.91 14.24 -2.91
N SER A 202 11.06 14.85 -2.66
CA SER A 202 12.07 15.11 -3.68
C SER A 202 13.38 14.43 -3.28
N LEU A 203 14.08 13.83 -4.24
CA LEU A 203 15.40 13.22 -4.02
C LEU A 203 16.42 13.99 -4.85
N TYR A 204 17.35 14.67 -4.20
CA TYR A 204 18.51 15.27 -4.87
C TYR A 204 19.63 14.23 -4.98
N TYR A 205 20.25 14.11 -6.15
CA TYR A 205 21.40 13.26 -6.39
C TYR A 205 22.60 14.11 -6.84
N ARG A 206 23.74 13.91 -6.18
CA ARG A 206 24.95 14.74 -6.38
C ARG A 206 25.59 14.50 -7.75
N GLU A 207 25.70 13.24 -8.18
CA GLU A 207 26.42 12.90 -9.41
C GLU A 207 25.75 13.47 -10.66
N GLU A 208 24.43 13.41 -10.72
CA GLU A 208 23.65 13.96 -11.83
C GLU A 208 23.36 15.47 -11.67
N ASP A 209 23.67 16.04 -10.50
CA ASP A 209 23.21 17.37 -10.06
C ASP A 209 21.71 17.58 -10.32
N GLU A 210 20.92 16.54 -10.02
CA GLU A 210 19.51 16.45 -10.38
C GLU A 210 18.64 16.30 -9.13
N THR A 211 17.55 17.07 -9.07
CA THR A 211 16.46 16.81 -8.12
C THR A 211 15.31 16.13 -8.82
N ARG A 212 14.98 14.92 -8.38
CA ARG A 212 13.84 14.15 -8.88
C ARG A 212 12.66 14.31 -7.92
N ASP A 213 11.56 14.83 -8.45
CA ASP A 213 10.31 15.00 -7.73
C ASP A 213 9.39 13.79 -7.89
N PHE A 214 8.86 13.29 -6.77
CA PHE A 214 7.89 12.19 -6.75
C PHE A 214 6.50 12.73 -6.42
N TYR A 215 5.67 12.92 -7.43
CA TYR A 215 4.26 13.31 -7.26
C TYR A 215 3.36 12.08 -7.08
N VAL A 216 2.21 12.25 -6.42
CA VAL A 216 1.10 11.30 -6.50
C VAL A 216 0.76 11.04 -7.96
N LEU A 217 0.64 9.77 -8.33
CA LEU A 217 0.25 9.34 -9.68
C LEU A 217 -1.23 9.62 -9.93
N ASP A 218 -1.54 10.01 -11.16
CA ASP A 218 -2.92 10.32 -11.58
C ASP A 218 -3.81 9.08 -11.43
N ASP A 219 -3.30 7.90 -11.80
CA ASP A 219 -4.00 6.62 -11.70
C ASP A 219 -3.18 5.52 -11.03
N VAL A 220 -3.92 4.55 -10.48
CA VAL A 220 -3.41 3.25 -10.01
C VAL A 220 -4.28 2.16 -10.64
N SER A 221 -3.87 0.88 -10.57
CA SER A 221 -4.62 -0.19 -11.26
C SER A 221 -5.92 -0.58 -10.55
N GLY A 222 -6.06 -0.24 -9.27
CA GLY A 222 -7.26 -0.48 -8.48
C GLY A 222 -8.01 0.80 -8.06
N LYS A 223 -8.94 0.63 -7.13
CA LYS A 223 -9.68 1.75 -6.52
C LYS A 223 -8.76 2.53 -5.56
N LYS A 224 -8.68 3.85 -5.71
CA LYS A 224 -8.05 4.72 -4.71
C LYS A 224 -8.89 4.74 -3.42
N LEU A 225 -8.24 4.59 -2.28
CA LEU A 225 -8.82 4.51 -0.94
C LEU A 225 -8.44 5.77 -0.15
N THR A 226 -8.93 6.92 -0.59
CA THR A 226 -8.46 8.24 -0.13
C THR A 226 -9.03 8.65 1.23
N ASP A 227 -10.22 8.18 1.58
CA ASP A 227 -10.96 8.64 2.77
C ASP A 227 -11.05 7.61 3.90
N ILE A 228 -10.38 6.47 3.76
CA ILE A 228 -10.39 5.42 4.77
C ILE A 228 -9.35 5.71 5.87
N PRO A 229 -9.65 5.41 7.15
CA PRO A 229 -8.64 5.37 8.20
C PRO A 229 -7.46 4.49 7.81
N LEU A 230 -6.25 5.02 7.95
CA LEU A 230 -5.01 4.33 7.58
C LEU A 230 -4.05 4.34 8.77
N TYR A 231 -3.53 3.18 9.13
CA TYR A 231 -2.56 3.00 10.19
C TYR A 231 -1.29 2.36 9.64
N ILE A 232 -0.13 2.79 10.13
CA ILE A 232 1.16 2.26 9.70
C ILE A 232 1.91 1.76 10.92
N LEU A 233 2.31 0.49 10.91
CA LEU A 233 3.07 -0.09 12.02
C LEU A 233 4.56 0.10 11.77
N THR A 234 5.26 0.69 12.74
CA THR A 234 6.69 0.97 12.65
C THR A 234 7.47 0.34 13.80
N SER A 235 8.73 0.01 13.53
CA SER A 235 9.69 -0.39 14.57
C SER A 235 11.06 0.23 14.28
N LYS A 236 12.03 0.04 15.18
CA LYS A 236 13.44 0.39 14.92
C LYS A 236 14.04 -0.28 13.67
N ARG A 237 13.45 -1.37 13.17
CA ARG A 237 13.87 -2.05 11.93
C ARG A 237 13.25 -1.44 10.68
N THR A 238 12.22 -0.61 10.81
CA THR A 238 11.68 0.16 9.69
C THR A 238 12.75 1.14 9.23
N TYR A 239 13.16 1.04 7.96
CA TYR A 239 14.36 1.73 7.46
C TYR A 239 14.18 2.24 6.03
N SER A 240 14.91 3.30 5.63
CA SER A 240 15.02 3.75 4.23
C SER A 240 13.64 4.04 3.60
N ALA A 241 13.34 3.53 2.40
CA ALA A 241 12.07 3.77 1.71
C ALA A 241 10.80 3.44 2.55
N ALA A 242 10.88 2.54 3.53
CA ALA A 242 9.75 2.29 4.44
C ALA A 242 9.52 3.46 5.41
N GLU A 243 10.59 4.14 5.80
CA GLU A 243 10.53 5.40 6.53
C GLU A 243 10.02 6.50 5.62
N GLU A 244 10.44 6.57 4.35
CA GLU A 244 9.91 7.54 3.38
C GLU A 244 8.38 7.42 3.26
N PHE A 245 7.85 6.22 3.05
CA PHE A 245 6.41 5.99 3.02
C PHE A 245 5.74 6.48 4.32
N SER A 246 6.30 6.09 5.46
CA SER A 246 5.79 6.48 6.78
C SER A 246 5.82 8.00 7.00
N TYR A 247 6.89 8.66 6.56
CA TYR A 247 7.13 10.10 6.71
C TYR A 247 6.21 10.90 5.77
N ASN A 248 6.07 10.47 4.52
CA ASN A 248 5.14 11.08 3.55
C ASN A 248 3.71 10.99 4.07
N MET A 249 3.29 9.83 4.60
CA MET A 249 1.95 9.65 5.14
C MET A 249 1.70 10.43 6.43
N ARG A 250 2.71 10.54 7.31
CA ARG A 250 2.64 11.34 8.54
C ARG A 250 2.58 12.83 8.25
N THR A 251 3.50 13.35 7.44
CA THR A 251 3.60 14.79 7.15
C THR A 251 2.43 15.33 6.34
N ARG A 252 1.72 14.45 5.62
CA ARG A 252 0.47 14.76 4.92
C ARG A 252 -0.79 14.48 5.75
N GLU A 253 -0.64 14.15 7.03
CA GLU A 253 -1.75 13.80 7.95
C GLU A 253 -2.66 12.69 7.39
N ARG A 254 -2.12 11.82 6.53
CA ARG A 254 -2.90 10.77 5.86
C ARG A 254 -3.01 9.52 6.70
N ALA A 255 -2.00 9.17 7.49
CA ALA A 255 -1.99 7.95 8.28
C ALA A 255 -1.57 8.17 9.74
N THR A 256 -2.12 7.35 10.63
CA THR A 256 -1.69 7.24 12.03
C THR A 256 -0.62 6.16 12.19
N LEU A 257 0.62 6.57 12.36
CA LEU A 257 1.73 5.67 12.75
C LEU A 257 1.59 5.16 14.19
N VAL A 258 1.80 3.86 14.38
CA VAL A 258 1.71 3.13 15.67
C VAL A 258 2.94 2.24 15.84
N GLY A 259 3.64 2.34 16.96
CA GLY A 259 4.80 1.49 17.26
C GLY A 259 5.99 2.27 17.84
N GLU A 260 7.19 2.03 17.31
CA GLU A 260 8.42 2.73 17.71
C GLU A 260 8.86 3.76 16.66
N THR A 261 9.74 4.66 17.08
CA THR A 261 10.53 5.49 16.16
C THR A 261 11.40 4.61 15.27
N THR A 262 11.43 4.94 13.98
CA THR A 262 12.16 4.19 12.94
C THR A 262 13.67 4.43 13.01
N GLY A 263 14.44 3.74 12.16
CA GLY A 263 15.91 3.69 12.28
C GLY A 263 16.69 4.93 11.84
N GLY A 264 16.07 5.87 11.13
CA GLY A 264 16.63 7.17 10.79
C GLY A 264 17.56 7.17 9.59
N ALA A 265 17.18 6.51 8.50
CA ALA A 265 17.98 6.43 7.29
C ALA A 265 17.18 6.99 6.12
N ALA A 266 17.45 8.23 5.72
CA ALA A 266 16.71 8.95 4.69
C ALA A 266 17.44 9.07 3.34
N ASN A 267 18.77 8.93 3.32
CA ASN A 267 19.56 9.29 2.16
C ASN A 267 19.66 8.13 1.13
N PRO A 268 19.14 8.29 -0.11
CA PRO A 268 19.23 7.25 -1.13
C PRO A 268 20.67 7.05 -1.62
N GLY A 269 20.95 5.86 -2.13
CA GLY A 269 22.28 5.51 -2.60
C GLY A 269 22.41 4.07 -3.07
N GLY A 270 23.64 3.60 -3.16
CA GLY A 270 23.97 2.29 -3.73
C GLY A 270 25.16 1.62 -3.06
N MET A 271 25.33 0.33 -3.35
CA MET A 271 26.50 -0.44 -2.94
C MET A 271 27.64 -0.23 -3.94
N PHE A 272 28.80 0.22 -3.46
CA PHE A 272 30.03 0.36 -4.20
C PHE A 272 31.01 -0.76 -3.80
N PRO A 273 31.66 -1.45 -4.75
CA PRO A 273 32.75 -2.37 -4.43
C PRO A 273 33.94 -1.58 -3.88
N VAL A 274 34.49 -2.00 -2.74
CA VAL A 274 35.71 -1.40 -2.18
C VAL A 274 36.92 -2.23 -2.59
N ASN A 275 36.84 -3.55 -2.38
CA ASN A 275 37.80 -4.54 -2.86
C ASN A 275 37.11 -5.91 -2.90
N GLU A 276 37.87 -6.99 -3.08
CA GLU A 276 37.32 -8.36 -3.12
C GLU A 276 36.57 -8.73 -1.83
N THR A 277 37.05 -8.25 -0.68
CA THR A 277 36.51 -8.58 0.65
C THR A 277 35.35 -7.66 1.06
N PHE A 278 35.38 -6.39 0.68
CA PHE A 278 34.46 -5.38 1.20
C PHE A 278 33.70 -4.62 0.12
N ARG A 279 32.48 -4.25 0.47
CA ARG A 279 31.65 -3.29 -0.26
C ARG A 279 31.04 -2.30 0.72
N THR A 280 30.73 -1.10 0.24
CA THR A 280 30.20 -0.02 1.08
C THR A 280 28.91 0.53 0.47
N PHE A 281 27.91 0.83 1.29
CA PHE A 281 26.78 1.64 0.87
C PHE A 281 27.18 3.11 1.00
N ILE A 282 27.04 3.87 -0.08
CA ILE A 282 27.26 5.32 -0.08
C ILE A 282 25.95 5.98 -0.49
N ALA A 283 25.51 6.94 0.32
CA ALA A 283 24.39 7.79 -0.03
C ALA A 283 24.83 8.80 -1.09
N THR A 284 24.36 8.63 -2.32
CA THR A 284 24.64 9.52 -3.45
C THR A 284 23.61 10.63 -3.59
N GLY A 285 22.52 10.54 -2.84
CA GLY A 285 21.50 11.56 -2.77
C GLY A 285 20.96 11.81 -1.37
N THR A 286 20.08 12.80 -1.25
CA THR A 286 19.39 13.18 -0.01
C THR A 286 17.91 13.38 -0.26
N ALA A 287 17.08 12.96 0.70
CA ALA A 287 15.66 13.19 0.66
C ALA A 287 15.32 14.60 1.15
N ILE A 288 14.34 15.24 0.50
CA ILE A 288 13.85 16.58 0.84
C ILE A 288 12.32 16.52 0.86
N ASN A 289 11.75 16.48 2.06
CA ASN A 289 10.31 16.46 2.19
C ASN A 289 9.72 17.86 1.95
N PRO A 290 8.65 17.97 1.14
CA PRO A 290 8.09 19.26 0.75
C PRO A 290 7.38 20.00 1.88
N VAL A 291 6.96 19.32 2.95
CA VAL A 291 6.28 19.92 4.11
C VAL A 291 7.28 20.40 5.14
N THR A 292 8.18 19.52 5.59
CA THR A 292 9.13 19.83 6.68
C THR A 292 10.39 20.54 6.20
N LYS A 293 10.64 20.55 4.88
CA LYS A 293 11.86 21.08 4.25
C LYS A 293 13.15 20.42 4.75
N THR A 294 13.03 19.22 5.32
CA THR A 294 14.11 18.38 5.84
C THR A 294 13.77 16.91 5.59
N ASN A 295 14.42 15.98 6.29
CA ASN A 295 14.16 14.55 6.21
C ASN A 295 14.25 13.87 7.60
N TRP A 296 14.23 12.54 7.61
CA TRP A 296 14.24 11.71 8.84
C TRP A 296 15.63 11.14 9.16
N GLU A 297 16.69 11.62 8.51
CA GLU A 297 18.06 11.12 8.72
C GLU A 297 18.47 11.28 10.19
N THR A 298 19.11 10.25 10.75
CA THR A 298 19.50 10.08 12.17
C THR A 298 18.40 10.05 13.22
N VAL A 299 17.27 10.74 13.01
CA VAL A 299 16.20 10.91 14.00
C VAL A 299 15.08 9.87 13.87
N GLY A 300 14.86 9.36 12.65
CA GLY A 300 13.75 8.48 12.33
C GLY A 300 12.41 9.20 12.30
N VAL A 301 11.38 8.45 11.94
CA VAL A 301 9.98 8.85 11.92
C VAL A 301 9.36 8.46 13.25
N GLU A 302 9.03 9.46 14.06
CA GLU A 302 8.32 9.25 15.32
C GLU A 302 6.86 8.81 15.04
N PRO A 303 6.31 7.80 15.74
CA PRO A 303 4.92 7.41 15.59
C PRO A 303 3.99 8.37 16.34
N HIS A 304 2.70 8.39 15.99
CA HIS A 304 1.70 9.13 16.76
C HIS A 304 1.36 8.41 18.06
N VAL A 305 1.34 7.07 18.02
CA VAL A 305 1.04 6.21 19.16
C VAL A 305 2.25 5.35 19.45
N LYS A 306 2.99 5.71 20.50
CA LYS A 306 4.18 4.98 20.95
C LYS A 306 3.79 3.74 21.74
N VAL A 307 4.14 2.57 21.24
CA VAL A 307 3.98 1.27 21.90
C VAL A 307 5.11 0.35 21.47
N ALA A 308 5.34 -0.74 22.21
CA ALA A 308 6.32 -1.73 21.80
C ALA A 308 5.89 -2.41 20.46
N PRO A 309 6.83 -2.82 19.59
CA PRO A 309 6.50 -3.35 18.26
C PRO A 309 5.53 -4.53 18.28
N GLU A 310 5.60 -5.38 19.30
CA GLU A 310 4.73 -6.53 19.51
C GLU A 310 3.28 -6.13 19.85
N GLN A 311 3.08 -4.97 20.46
CA GLN A 311 1.76 -4.42 20.81
C GLN A 311 1.15 -3.54 19.70
N ALA A 312 1.96 -3.16 18.69
CA ALA A 312 1.55 -2.20 17.68
C ALA A 312 0.35 -2.66 16.84
N LEU A 313 0.29 -3.95 16.49
CA LEU A 313 -0.82 -4.49 15.70
C LEU A 313 -2.13 -4.45 16.49
N ASP A 314 -2.14 -4.97 17.72
CA ASP A 314 -3.34 -4.96 18.57
C ASP A 314 -3.83 -3.54 18.83
N LYS A 315 -2.89 -2.61 19.06
CA LYS A 315 -3.22 -1.20 19.24
C LYS A 315 -3.82 -0.58 17.99
N ALA A 316 -3.28 -0.87 16.81
CA ALA A 316 -3.81 -0.37 15.54
C ALA A 316 -5.19 -0.97 15.21
N ILE A 317 -5.41 -2.25 15.49
CA ILE A 317 -6.73 -2.90 15.34
C ILE A 317 -7.75 -2.23 16.24
N ALA A 318 -7.42 -1.94 17.51
CA ALA A 318 -8.33 -1.25 18.41
C ALA A 318 -8.71 0.16 17.89
N LEU A 319 -7.72 0.92 17.43
CA LEU A 319 -7.96 2.25 16.84
C LEU A 319 -8.79 2.17 15.54
N ALA A 320 -8.49 1.18 14.69
CA ALA A 320 -9.24 0.94 13.46
C ALA A 320 -10.70 0.57 13.75
N LYS A 321 -10.96 -0.33 14.72
CA LYS A 321 -12.33 -0.67 15.15
C LYS A 321 -13.10 0.55 15.63
N GLU A 322 -12.46 1.42 16.42
CA GLU A 322 -13.07 2.69 16.87
C GLU A 322 -13.41 3.60 15.69
N ALA A 323 -12.48 3.78 14.75
CA ALA A 323 -12.68 4.62 13.57
C ALA A 323 -13.79 4.06 12.65
N VAL A 324 -13.83 2.75 12.43
CA VAL A 324 -14.87 2.06 11.67
C VAL A 324 -16.24 2.27 12.33
N ASN A 325 -16.35 2.05 13.65
CA ASN A 325 -17.59 2.25 14.38
C ASN A 325 -18.08 3.71 14.30
N LYS A 326 -17.18 4.68 14.46
CA LYS A 326 -17.52 6.10 14.35
C LYS A 326 -18.03 6.45 12.95
N ARG A 327 -17.38 5.93 11.90
CA ARG A 327 -17.81 6.12 10.50
C ARG A 327 -19.16 5.46 10.25
N TRP A 328 -19.37 4.25 10.77
CA TRP A 328 -20.64 3.53 10.64
C TRP A 328 -21.79 4.32 11.26
N HIS A 329 -21.62 4.82 12.49
CA HIS A 329 -22.64 5.65 13.15
C HIS A 329 -22.92 6.95 12.39
N SER A 330 -21.87 7.63 11.90
CA SER A 330 -22.02 8.84 11.09
C SER A 330 -22.78 8.56 9.78
N LYS A 331 -22.44 7.47 9.08
CA LYS A 331 -23.10 7.08 7.83
C LYS A 331 -24.56 6.66 8.08
N LYS A 332 -24.82 5.95 9.18
CA LYS A 332 -26.18 5.60 9.60
C LYS A 332 -27.01 6.85 9.85
N GLN A 333 -26.52 7.81 10.64
CA GLN A 333 -27.24 9.06 10.91
C GLN A 333 -27.54 9.84 9.63
N GLN A 334 -26.56 9.99 8.73
CA GLN A 334 -26.77 10.64 7.43
C GLN A 334 -27.85 9.95 6.61
N ARG A 335 -27.87 8.61 6.61
CA ARG A 335 -28.91 7.82 5.91
C ARG A 335 -30.28 7.98 6.56
N GLU A 336 -30.38 7.98 7.89
CA GLU A 336 -31.65 8.23 8.60
C GLU A 336 -32.24 9.61 8.24
N GLU A 337 -31.40 10.65 8.19
CA GLU A 337 -31.82 11.98 7.73
C GLU A 337 -32.24 11.99 6.25
N GLY A 338 -31.51 11.26 5.39
CA GLY A 338 -31.83 11.09 3.97
C GLY A 338 -33.18 10.39 3.77
N ILE A 339 -33.43 9.31 4.51
CA ILE A 339 -34.69 8.55 4.48
C ILE A 339 -35.85 9.43 4.92
N ALA A 340 -35.70 10.19 6.01
CA ALA A 340 -36.74 11.12 6.46
C ALA A 340 -37.08 12.18 5.40
N LYS A 341 -36.07 12.72 4.70
CA LYS A 341 -36.27 13.66 3.59
C LYS A 341 -36.96 13.01 2.39
N LEU A 342 -36.59 11.77 2.06
CA LEU A 342 -37.21 10.99 0.99
C LEU A 342 -38.68 10.75 1.27
N PHE A 343 -39.03 10.23 2.44
CA PHE A 343 -40.43 9.94 2.78
C PHE A 343 -41.28 11.20 2.89
N LYS A 344 -40.70 12.31 3.35
CA LYS A 344 -41.38 13.61 3.30
C LYS A 344 -41.70 14.02 1.85
N LEU A 345 -40.72 13.94 0.94
CA LEU A 345 -40.92 14.27 -0.47
C LEU A 345 -41.94 13.33 -1.13
N MET A 346 -41.88 12.04 -0.84
CA MET A 346 -42.87 11.06 -1.32
C MET A 346 -44.27 11.45 -0.85
N SER A 347 -44.44 11.80 0.43
CA SER A 347 -45.73 12.25 0.96
C SER A 347 -46.23 13.54 0.29
N GLU A 348 -45.35 14.50 0.00
CA GLU A 348 -45.70 15.71 -0.77
C GLU A 348 -46.20 15.37 -2.18
N ILE A 349 -45.57 14.40 -2.86
CA ILE A 349 -45.98 13.92 -4.19
C ILE A 349 -47.29 13.12 -4.11
N GLN A 350 -47.45 12.23 -3.12
CA GLN A 350 -48.67 11.44 -2.90
C GLN A 350 -49.90 12.36 -2.82
N ASN A 351 -49.79 13.44 -2.06
CA ASN A 351 -50.86 14.43 -1.87
C ASN A 351 -51.09 15.36 -3.07
N ASN A 352 -50.28 15.25 -4.13
CA ASN A 352 -50.36 16.09 -5.32
C ASN A 352 -50.37 15.25 -6.61
N ALA A 353 -51.54 14.69 -6.94
CA ALA A 353 -51.73 13.82 -8.10
C ALA A 353 -51.58 14.54 -9.46
N GLU A 354 -51.79 15.86 -9.51
CA GLU A 354 -51.67 16.65 -10.72
C GLU A 354 -50.60 17.74 -10.57
N TYR A 355 -49.53 17.64 -11.34
CA TYR A 355 -48.42 18.58 -11.30
C TYR A 355 -47.99 19.02 -12.69
N SER A 356 -47.51 20.27 -12.79
CA SER A 356 -46.92 20.81 -14.02
C SER A 356 -45.59 20.15 -14.37
N ASP A 357 -45.13 20.29 -15.61
CA ASP A 357 -43.81 19.80 -16.05
C ASP A 357 -42.67 20.37 -15.21
N LYS A 358 -42.79 21.63 -14.76
CA LYS A 358 -41.80 22.27 -13.88
C LYS A 358 -41.73 21.57 -12.52
N GLN A 359 -42.89 21.23 -11.93
CA GLN A 359 -42.95 20.48 -10.67
C GLN A 359 -42.43 19.06 -10.84
N LYS A 360 -42.80 18.39 -11.95
CA LYS A 360 -42.25 17.06 -12.30
C LYS A 360 -40.73 17.08 -12.31
N SER A 361 -40.12 18.02 -13.04
CA SER A 361 -38.68 18.16 -13.13
C SER A 361 -38.03 18.42 -11.76
N HIS A 362 -38.67 19.23 -10.92
CA HIS A 362 -38.23 19.46 -9.54
C HIS A 362 -38.23 18.17 -8.70
N TYR A 363 -39.31 17.39 -8.74
CA TYR A 363 -39.40 16.12 -8.02
C TYR A 363 -38.37 15.09 -8.48
N LEU A 364 -38.22 14.89 -9.79
CA LEU A 364 -37.23 13.97 -10.35
C LEU A 364 -35.81 14.33 -9.92
N THR A 365 -35.46 15.62 -9.97
CA THR A 365 -34.15 16.11 -9.53
C THR A 365 -33.92 15.80 -8.04
N ARG A 366 -34.94 16.05 -7.21
CA ARG A 366 -34.81 15.87 -5.76
C ARG A 366 -34.77 14.40 -5.36
N LEU A 367 -35.57 13.55 -6.00
CA LEU A 367 -35.55 12.10 -5.83
C LEU A 367 -34.18 11.54 -6.23
N SER A 368 -33.65 11.92 -7.40
CA SER A 368 -32.32 11.48 -7.85
C SER A 368 -31.21 11.87 -6.87
N GLN A 369 -31.19 13.11 -6.37
CA GLN A 369 -30.23 13.53 -5.34
C GLN A 369 -30.31 12.71 -4.05
N LEU A 370 -31.53 12.39 -3.59
CA LEU A 370 -31.73 11.60 -2.38
C LEU A 370 -31.33 10.13 -2.59
N PHE A 371 -31.63 9.58 -3.76
CA PHE A 371 -31.29 8.22 -4.15
C PHE A 371 -29.77 8.01 -4.24
N GLU A 372 -29.06 8.94 -4.87
CA GLU A 372 -27.60 8.94 -4.93
C GLU A 372 -26.99 8.96 -3.52
N GLY A 373 -27.45 9.84 -2.63
CA GLY A 373 -26.93 9.94 -1.26
C GLY A 373 -27.26 8.73 -0.37
N LEU A 374 -28.37 8.04 -0.64
CA LEU A 374 -28.78 6.85 0.12
C LEU A 374 -28.10 5.56 -0.35
N GLU A 375 -27.53 5.55 -1.55
CA GLU A 375 -26.89 4.37 -2.16
C GLU A 375 -27.82 3.14 -2.12
N LEU A 376 -29.10 3.31 -2.48
CA LEU A 376 -30.07 2.22 -2.42
C LEU A 376 -29.64 1.06 -3.34
N SER A 377 -29.91 -0.17 -2.90
CA SER A 377 -29.69 -1.34 -3.74
C SER A 377 -30.68 -1.35 -4.90
N ARG A 378 -30.36 -2.08 -5.97
CA ARG A 378 -31.30 -2.32 -7.08
C ARG A 378 -32.68 -2.75 -6.57
N TYR A 379 -32.74 -3.69 -5.63
CA TYR A 379 -34.00 -4.18 -5.06
C TYR A 379 -34.74 -3.12 -4.24
N GLY A 380 -34.03 -2.30 -3.46
CA GLY A 380 -34.66 -1.23 -2.68
C GLY A 380 -35.36 -0.18 -3.56
N TYR A 381 -34.84 0.09 -4.76
CA TYR A 381 -35.49 0.95 -5.74
C TYR A 381 -36.80 0.38 -6.27
N TYR A 382 -36.86 -0.93 -6.50
CA TYR A 382 -38.06 -1.61 -6.98
C TYR A 382 -39.15 -1.65 -5.95
N GLU A 383 -38.85 -2.16 -4.76
CA GLU A 383 -39.84 -2.36 -3.69
C GLU A 383 -40.55 -1.05 -3.33
N LEU A 384 -39.80 0.06 -3.31
CA LEU A 384 -40.36 1.38 -3.01
C LEU A 384 -41.35 1.85 -4.08
N ALA A 385 -41.07 1.60 -5.36
CA ALA A 385 -41.99 1.97 -6.43
C ALA A 385 -43.18 1.02 -6.52
N GLU A 386 -42.96 -0.26 -6.28
CA GLU A 386 -43.98 -1.29 -6.35
C GLU A 386 -45.07 -1.09 -5.30
N ASP A 387 -44.70 -0.74 -4.06
CA ASP A 387 -45.67 -0.48 -2.99
C ASP A 387 -46.59 0.73 -3.28
N GLU A 388 -46.15 1.61 -4.17
CA GLU A 388 -46.89 2.81 -4.60
C GLU A 388 -47.71 2.60 -5.88
N LEU A 389 -47.48 1.53 -6.65
CA LEU A 389 -48.13 1.31 -7.96
C LEU A 389 -49.66 1.33 -7.90
N ASP A 390 -50.25 0.70 -6.89
CA ASP A 390 -51.70 0.61 -6.73
C ASP A 390 -52.29 1.76 -5.90
N LYS A 391 -51.49 2.33 -4.99
CA LYS A 391 -51.95 3.36 -4.05
C LYS A 391 -51.85 4.76 -4.65
N HIS A 392 -50.72 5.04 -5.29
CA HIS A 392 -50.35 6.35 -5.82
C HIS A 392 -49.57 6.17 -7.14
N PRO A 393 -50.25 5.77 -8.24
CA PRO A 393 -49.59 5.42 -9.50
C PRO A 393 -48.76 6.56 -10.11
N HIS A 394 -49.11 7.82 -9.84
CA HIS A 394 -48.32 8.99 -10.24
C HIS A 394 -46.96 9.06 -9.53
N LEU A 395 -46.89 8.74 -8.23
CA LEU A 395 -45.63 8.63 -7.49
C LEU A 395 -44.83 7.41 -7.97
N GLY A 396 -45.48 6.25 -8.12
CA GLY A 396 -44.84 5.04 -8.66
C GLY A 396 -44.15 5.31 -10.01
N ALA A 397 -44.83 6.03 -10.91
CA ALA A 397 -44.25 6.43 -12.19
C ALA A 397 -43.02 7.35 -12.05
N LEU A 398 -43.01 8.30 -11.10
CA LEU A 398 -41.85 9.16 -10.85
C LEU A 398 -40.67 8.39 -10.28
N LEU A 399 -40.91 7.48 -9.33
CA LEU A 399 -39.87 6.64 -8.74
C LEU A 399 -39.21 5.77 -9.83
N LEU A 400 -40.02 5.14 -10.69
CA LEU A 400 -39.52 4.29 -11.78
C LEU A 400 -38.80 5.09 -12.87
N GLU A 401 -39.23 6.32 -13.14
CA GLU A 401 -38.53 7.23 -14.04
C GLU A 401 -37.11 7.52 -13.54
N VAL A 402 -36.96 7.81 -12.24
CA VAL A 402 -35.63 8.00 -11.63
C VAL A 402 -34.83 6.70 -11.65
N ASN A 403 -35.44 5.56 -11.29
CA ASN A 403 -34.78 4.25 -11.32
C ASN A 403 -34.21 3.91 -12.70
N SER A 404 -34.92 4.26 -13.78
CA SER A 404 -34.49 4.01 -15.16
C SER A 404 -33.19 4.73 -15.54
N GLN A 405 -32.80 5.77 -14.78
CA GLN A 405 -31.53 6.48 -14.98
C GLN A 405 -30.36 5.67 -14.40
N TYR A 406 -30.59 4.95 -13.30
CA TYR A 406 -29.57 4.12 -12.64
C TYR A 406 -29.46 2.72 -13.24
N PHE A 407 -30.58 2.16 -13.74
CA PHE A 407 -30.62 0.84 -14.37
C PHE A 407 -31.29 0.89 -15.75
N PRO A 408 -30.70 1.58 -16.73
CA PRO A 408 -31.33 1.84 -18.04
C PRO A 408 -31.54 0.60 -18.91
N LYS A 409 -31.01 -0.56 -18.50
CA LYS A 409 -31.07 -1.83 -19.23
C LYS A 409 -31.97 -2.87 -18.55
N ASP A 410 -32.68 -2.47 -17.51
CA ASP A 410 -33.51 -3.37 -16.73
C ASP A 410 -34.98 -3.29 -17.18
N GLU A 411 -35.45 -4.38 -17.77
CA GLU A 411 -36.77 -4.52 -18.35
C GLU A 411 -37.89 -4.36 -17.33
N TYR A 412 -37.67 -4.77 -16.07
CA TYR A 412 -38.70 -4.71 -15.05
C TYR A 412 -39.07 -3.26 -14.71
N ILE A 413 -38.11 -2.33 -14.78
CA ILE A 413 -38.39 -0.89 -14.59
C ILE A 413 -39.36 -0.39 -15.65
N TYR A 414 -39.08 -0.68 -16.93
CA TYR A 414 -39.91 -0.20 -18.02
C TYR A 414 -41.32 -0.82 -17.99
N GLY A 415 -41.42 -2.10 -17.65
CA GLY A 415 -42.71 -2.79 -17.46
C GLY A 415 -43.55 -2.16 -16.36
N LEU A 416 -43.00 -2.04 -15.15
CA LEU A 416 -43.69 -1.44 -14.01
C LEU A 416 -44.00 0.04 -14.25
N TRP A 417 -43.12 0.77 -14.93
CA TRP A 417 -43.32 2.19 -15.22
C TRP A 417 -44.50 2.39 -16.17
N ALA A 418 -44.58 1.57 -17.23
CA ALA A 418 -45.72 1.57 -18.13
C ALA A 418 -47.01 1.18 -17.40
N GLU A 419 -46.96 0.24 -16.47
CA GLU A 419 -48.10 -0.10 -15.63
C GLU A 419 -48.55 1.06 -14.74
N ALA A 420 -47.62 1.76 -14.08
CA ALA A 420 -47.92 2.95 -13.28
C ALA A 420 -48.60 4.03 -14.13
N LEU A 421 -48.05 4.33 -15.31
CA LEU A 421 -48.62 5.29 -16.26
C LEU A 421 -50.02 4.85 -16.74
N LYS A 422 -50.21 3.55 -17.02
CA LYS A 422 -51.53 2.99 -17.37
C LYS A 422 -52.55 3.21 -16.26
N LYS A 423 -52.20 2.91 -15.00
CA LYS A 423 -53.06 3.12 -13.83
C LYS A 423 -53.37 4.61 -13.61
N ASN A 424 -52.45 5.49 -14.02
CA ASN A 424 -52.65 6.95 -14.02
C ASN A 424 -53.41 7.49 -15.26
N GLY A 425 -53.98 6.63 -16.11
CA GLY A 425 -54.72 7.03 -17.31
C GLY A 425 -53.84 7.52 -18.48
N GLN A 426 -52.51 7.39 -18.37
CA GLN A 426 -51.51 7.89 -19.33
C GLN A 426 -51.09 6.82 -20.35
N LEU A 427 -52.07 6.24 -21.05
CA LEU A 427 -51.84 5.11 -21.97
C LEU A 427 -50.83 5.40 -23.09
N LYS A 428 -50.85 6.62 -23.65
CA LYS A 428 -49.91 7.00 -24.73
C LYS A 428 -48.47 7.04 -24.21
N GLN A 429 -48.27 7.56 -23.01
CA GLN A 429 -46.96 7.59 -22.36
C GLN A 429 -46.51 6.17 -21.99
N ALA A 430 -47.41 5.32 -21.48
CA ALA A 430 -47.11 3.93 -21.15
C ALA A 430 -46.53 3.16 -22.35
N LYS A 431 -47.17 3.28 -23.54
CA LYS A 431 -46.66 2.67 -24.78
C LYS A 431 -45.26 3.17 -25.13
N LYS A 432 -45.05 4.49 -25.10
CA LYS A 432 -43.76 5.11 -25.39
C LYS A 432 -42.64 4.63 -24.46
N ILE A 433 -42.94 4.40 -23.18
CA ILE A 433 -41.97 3.88 -22.21
C ILE A 433 -41.58 2.43 -22.52
N LEU A 434 -42.53 1.57 -22.89
CA LEU A 434 -42.21 0.19 -23.30
C LEU A 434 -41.39 0.13 -24.58
N GLU A 435 -41.76 0.93 -25.59
CA GLU A 435 -40.99 1.07 -26.83
C GLU A 435 -39.55 1.50 -26.53
N SER A 436 -39.38 2.53 -25.68
CA SER A 436 -38.06 2.98 -25.27
C SER A 436 -37.28 1.91 -24.48
N GLY A 437 -37.96 1.10 -23.66
CA GLY A 437 -37.35 -0.01 -22.95
C GLY A 437 -36.83 -1.09 -23.91
N ILE A 438 -37.63 -1.47 -24.93
CA ILE A 438 -37.25 -2.47 -25.95
C ILE A 438 -35.98 -2.06 -26.69
N GLU A 439 -35.80 -0.76 -26.95
CA GLU A 439 -34.58 -0.22 -27.59
C GLU A 439 -33.34 -0.27 -26.69
N ARG A 440 -33.52 -0.29 -25.36
CA ARG A 440 -32.42 -0.15 -24.38
C ARG A 440 -31.94 -1.46 -23.77
N VAL A 441 -32.83 -2.43 -23.59
CA VAL A 441 -32.49 -3.74 -23.01
C VAL A 441 -31.62 -4.56 -23.96
N GLU A 442 -30.71 -5.36 -23.42
CA GLU A 442 -29.66 -6.02 -24.22
C GLU A 442 -30.10 -7.36 -24.79
N SER A 443 -30.85 -8.16 -24.03
CA SER A 443 -31.17 -9.54 -24.42
C SER A 443 -32.53 -9.65 -25.12
N GLU A 444 -32.65 -10.62 -26.02
CA GLU A 444 -33.91 -10.90 -26.71
C GLU A 444 -35.03 -11.33 -25.74
N LEU A 445 -34.70 -12.02 -24.65
CA LEU A 445 -35.69 -12.41 -23.64
C LEU A 445 -36.33 -11.18 -22.96
N GLN A 446 -35.51 -10.17 -22.63
CA GLN A 446 -35.97 -8.91 -22.05
C GLN A 446 -36.86 -8.13 -23.04
N LYS A 447 -36.47 -8.10 -24.32
CA LYS A 447 -37.30 -7.49 -25.37
C LYS A 447 -38.63 -8.19 -25.52
N GLN A 448 -38.65 -9.52 -25.54
CA GLN A 448 -39.87 -10.32 -25.63
C GLN A 448 -40.81 -10.05 -24.45
N TYR A 449 -40.28 -9.91 -23.24
CA TYR A 449 -41.05 -9.51 -22.06
C TYR A 449 -41.76 -8.17 -22.28
N LEU A 450 -41.02 -7.12 -22.67
CA LEU A 450 -41.59 -5.79 -22.90
C LEU A 450 -42.56 -5.74 -24.08
N GLN A 451 -42.29 -6.49 -25.16
CA GLN A 451 -43.20 -6.63 -26.30
C GLN A 451 -44.53 -7.27 -25.89
N LYS A 452 -44.49 -8.26 -24.99
CA LYS A 452 -45.69 -8.89 -24.44
C LYS A 452 -46.49 -7.90 -23.60
N GLU A 453 -45.84 -7.08 -22.78
CA GLU A 453 -46.51 -6.02 -22.02
C GLU A 453 -47.13 -4.95 -22.95
N LEU A 454 -46.44 -4.59 -24.04
CA LEU A 454 -46.93 -3.63 -25.03
C LEU A 454 -48.18 -4.16 -25.75
N ALA A 455 -48.17 -5.42 -26.18
CA ALA A 455 -49.34 -6.06 -26.81
C ALA A 455 -50.55 -6.14 -25.85
N GLN A 456 -50.32 -6.38 -24.55
CA GLN A 456 -51.39 -6.36 -23.55
C GLN A 456 -52.04 -4.99 -23.40
N LEU A 457 -51.27 -3.90 -23.50
CA LEU A 457 -51.80 -2.52 -23.49
C LEU A 457 -52.67 -2.22 -24.71
N ASP A 458 -52.31 -2.73 -25.89
CA ASP A 458 -53.09 -2.53 -27.12
C ASP A 458 -54.44 -3.26 -27.07
N SER A 459 -54.46 -4.51 -26.58
CA SER A 459 -55.67 -5.34 -26.53
C SER A 459 -56.77 -4.80 -25.61
N LYS A 460 -56.43 -4.06 -24.54
CA LYS A 460 -57.39 -3.45 -23.60
C LYS A 460 -57.89 -2.07 -24.03
N SER A 461 -57.35 -1.49 -25.10
CA SER A 461 -57.81 -0.20 -25.64
C SER A 461 -58.92 -0.32 -26.71
N ALA A 462 -59.34 -1.56 -27.02
CA ALA A 462 -60.31 -1.90 -28.06
C ALA A 462 -61.70 -2.33 -27.52
N LEU A 463 -61.96 -2.13 -26.21
CA LEU A 463 -63.24 -2.28 -25.53
C LEU A 463 -63.59 -0.94 -24.87
#